data_AF-A0A5B6Z1Y9-F1
#
_entry.id   AF-A0A5B6Z1Y9-F1
#
_cell.length_a   1.000
_cell.length_b   1.000
_cell.length_c   1.000
_cell.angle_alpha   90.00
_cell.angle_beta   90.00
_cell.angle_gamma   90.00
#
_symmetry.space_group_name_H-M   'P 1'
#
loop_
_entity.id
_entity.type
_entity.pdbx_description
1 polymer ?
#
loop_
_entity_poly.entity_id
_entity_poly.type
_entity_poly.pdbx_seq_one_letter_code
_entity_poly.pdbx_strand_id
1 'polypeptide(L)'
;DALHVWNMWLQFKMSKRSYAVVVARGEDNGSGRLHDMSARTVALRYLKAKKGFFFDLFVILPLPQVVLWVAIPALLEKGSTTMVMTVFLIMFLFQYLPKIYQSVCLLRRMQNLSGYIFGTVWWGIALNMIAYFVASHAVGACWYLLGIQRAAKCLKEQCIGTKGCGLRTLACEESIYYGTTSLVRDRTRLMWGENKVARSTCLQSDDNFDYGAYKWTVQLVINESRLEKILFPIFWGLMTLSTFGNLESTTDWLEVVFIIIVLTSGLLLVTMLIGNIKVFLHATTSKKQAMQLKMRNIEWWMRRRHLPQGFRHRVRNYERQRWAAMRGVDECEMIRNLPEGLRRDIKYHLCLDLVRQVPLFQHMDNLVLENICDRVKSLIFTKGETINREGDPVQRMLFMVRGHLQSSQVLRDGVKSCCMLGPGNFSGDELLSWCLRRPFVERLPPSSSTLVTLETTEAFGLEADDVKYVTQHFRYTFVNEKVKRSARYYSPGWRTWAAVAIQLAWRRYRHRLTLTSLSFIRPRRPLSRCSSLGEDRIRIYTALLTSPKPNQDDFDF
;
A
#
# COMPACT_ATOMS: atom_id res chain seq x y z
N ASP A 1 -17.22 -31.43 -1.43
CA ASP A 1 -16.52 -32.65 -1.89
C ASP A 1 -15.77 -32.47 -3.20
N ALA A 2 -16.41 -32.05 -4.31
CA ALA A 2 -15.70 -31.83 -5.59
C ALA A 2 -14.46 -30.91 -5.47
N LEU A 3 -14.55 -29.83 -4.68
CA LEU A 3 -13.41 -28.94 -4.40
C LEU A 3 -12.24 -29.67 -3.70
N HIS A 4 -12.54 -30.58 -2.76
CA HIS A 4 -11.52 -31.34 -2.02
C HIS A 4 -10.84 -32.36 -2.93
N VAL A 5 -11.61 -33.03 -3.80
CA VAL A 5 -11.08 -33.92 -4.83
C VAL A 5 -10.18 -33.16 -5.80
N TRP A 6 -10.62 -31.98 -6.24
CA TRP A 6 -9.82 -31.10 -7.09
C TRP A 6 -8.50 -30.67 -6.42
N ASN A 7 -8.55 -30.29 -5.14
CA ASN A 7 -7.35 -29.95 -4.37
C ASN A 7 -6.40 -31.15 -4.26
N MET A 8 -6.89 -32.35 -3.98
CA MET A 8 -6.09 -33.57 -3.95
C MET A 8 -5.43 -33.84 -5.32
N TRP A 9 -6.19 -33.70 -6.41
CA TRP A 9 -5.66 -33.82 -7.77
C TRP A 9 -4.56 -32.79 -8.08
N LEU A 10 -4.74 -31.54 -7.65
CA LEU A 10 -3.72 -30.50 -7.77
C LEU A 10 -2.45 -30.85 -6.99
N GLN A 11 -2.55 -31.45 -5.80
CA GLN A 11 -1.36 -31.88 -5.03
C GLN A 11 -0.56 -33.00 -5.70
N PHE A 12 -1.23 -33.87 -6.47
CA PHE A 12 -0.55 -34.87 -7.29
C PHE A 12 0.25 -34.26 -8.45
N LYS A 13 -0.20 -33.13 -8.99
CA LYS A 13 0.43 -32.46 -10.14
C LYS A 13 1.40 -31.34 -9.76
N MET A 14 1.23 -30.68 -8.62
CA MET A 14 2.05 -29.54 -8.24
C MET A 14 3.30 -29.93 -7.46
N SER A 15 4.47 -29.63 -8.02
CA SER A 15 5.74 -29.61 -7.29
C SER A 15 5.67 -28.59 -6.14
N LYS A 16 5.77 -29.04 -4.88
CA LYS A 16 5.89 -28.14 -3.73
C LYS A 16 7.24 -27.44 -3.78
N ARG A 17 7.25 -26.13 -4.03
CA ARG A 17 8.41 -25.26 -3.82
C ARG A 17 8.64 -25.13 -2.30
N SER A 18 9.62 -25.87 -1.77
CA SER A 18 9.96 -25.82 -0.35
C SER A 18 10.79 -24.57 -0.07
N TYR A 19 10.13 -23.41 0.04
CA TYR A 19 10.81 -22.14 0.36
C TYR A 19 11.14 -21.98 1.85
N ALA A 20 10.58 -22.80 2.73
CA ALA A 20 10.60 -22.55 4.17
C ALA A 20 11.80 -23.15 4.93
N VAL A 21 12.62 -24.01 4.30
CA VAL A 21 13.73 -24.69 5.01
C VAL A 21 15.11 -24.09 4.71
N VAL A 22 15.26 -23.32 3.63
CA VAL A 22 16.56 -22.72 3.25
C VAL A 22 16.95 -21.54 4.16
N VAL A 23 16.00 -20.88 4.82
CA VAL A 23 16.32 -19.73 5.69
C VAL A 23 16.81 -20.15 7.09
N ALA A 24 16.62 -21.41 7.50
CA ALA A 24 16.99 -21.87 8.85
C ALA A 24 18.38 -22.54 8.94
N ARG A 25 19.01 -22.87 7.81
CA ARG A 25 20.40 -23.33 7.73
C ARG A 25 21.12 -22.41 6.76
N GLY A 26 21.96 -21.52 7.30
CA GLY A 26 22.79 -20.60 6.52
C GLY A 26 23.84 -21.32 5.69
N GLU A 27 23.41 -22.09 4.71
CA GLU A 27 24.24 -22.61 3.62
C GLU A 27 23.76 -21.97 2.32
N ASP A 28 24.42 -20.86 1.99
CA ASP A 28 24.43 -20.27 0.65
C ASP A 28 25.15 -21.24 -0.29
N ASN A 29 24.43 -22.24 -0.82
CA ASN A 29 24.82 -22.90 -2.05
C ASN A 29 23.64 -23.59 -2.71
N GLY A 30 23.17 -23.01 -3.82
CA GLY A 30 22.25 -23.67 -4.72
C GLY A 30 21.30 -22.69 -5.38
N SER A 31 21.67 -22.25 -6.58
CA SER A 31 20.76 -21.65 -7.54
C SER A 31 19.39 -22.34 -7.50
N GLY A 32 18.32 -21.58 -7.27
CA GLY A 32 16.94 -22.05 -7.29
C GLY A 32 16.49 -22.45 -8.70
N ARG A 33 17.17 -23.41 -9.33
CA ARG A 33 16.71 -24.05 -10.56
C ARG A 33 15.55 -24.96 -10.18
N LEU A 34 14.42 -24.71 -10.84
CA LEU A 34 13.29 -25.61 -10.91
C LEU A 34 13.79 -26.91 -11.54
N HIS A 35 14.29 -27.86 -10.74
CA HIS A 35 14.57 -29.19 -11.26
C HIS A 35 13.25 -29.74 -11.77
N ASP A 36 13.22 -30.11 -13.04
CA ASP A 36 12.07 -30.69 -13.73
C ASP A 36 11.75 -32.04 -13.08
N MET A 37 11.07 -31.98 -11.93
CA MET A 37 10.69 -33.17 -11.18
C MET A 37 9.58 -33.85 -11.97
N SER A 38 9.88 -35.05 -12.47
CA SER A 38 8.87 -35.87 -13.14
C SER A 38 7.60 -35.97 -12.30
N ALA A 39 6.43 -35.95 -12.95
CA ALA A 39 5.14 -36.05 -12.26
C ALA A 39 5.05 -37.27 -11.33
N ARG A 40 5.75 -38.36 -11.66
CA ARG A 40 5.87 -39.56 -10.80
C ARG A 40 6.57 -39.26 -9.48
N THR A 41 7.66 -38.51 -9.49
CA THR A 41 8.42 -38.15 -8.28
C THR A 41 7.61 -37.24 -7.35
N VAL A 42 6.82 -36.32 -7.91
CA VAL A 42 5.90 -35.45 -7.16
C VAL A 42 4.81 -36.28 -6.48
N ALA A 43 4.15 -37.16 -7.24
CA ALA A 43 3.10 -38.04 -6.75
C ALA A 43 3.59 -38.99 -5.65
N LEU A 44 4.76 -39.61 -5.84
CA LEU A 44 5.38 -40.50 -4.84
C LEU A 44 5.72 -39.76 -3.54
N ARG A 45 6.18 -38.50 -3.63
CA ARG A 45 6.49 -37.68 -2.45
C ARG A 45 5.22 -37.32 -1.68
N TYR A 46 4.12 -37.02 -2.37
CA TYR A 46 2.82 -36.77 -1.74
C TYR A 46 2.24 -38.03 -1.09
N LEU A 47 2.30 -39.18 -1.75
CA LEU A 47 1.86 -40.47 -1.19
C LEU A 47 2.67 -40.90 0.04
N LYS A 48 3.99 -40.68 0.04
CA LYS A 48 4.86 -40.98 1.18
C LYS A 48 4.67 -40.00 2.35
N ALA A 49 4.09 -38.83 2.11
CA ALA A 49 3.82 -37.85 3.17
C ALA A 49 2.64 -38.33 4.03
N LYS A 50 2.95 -39.11 5.08
CA LYS A 50 1.96 -39.70 6.00
C LYS A 50 0.94 -38.70 6.57
N LYS A 51 1.32 -37.43 6.75
CA LYS A 51 0.43 -36.39 7.31
C LYS A 51 -0.51 -35.73 6.28
N GLY A 52 -0.20 -35.78 4.99
CA GLY A 52 -0.96 -35.06 3.95
C GLY A 52 -1.98 -35.94 3.25
N PHE A 53 -1.52 -37.01 2.60
CA PHE A 53 -2.36 -37.84 1.75
C PHE A 53 -3.48 -38.55 2.51
N PHE A 54 -3.19 -39.18 3.65
CA PHE A 54 -4.20 -39.89 4.44
C PHE A 54 -5.25 -38.94 5.02
N PHE A 55 -4.85 -37.73 5.40
CA PHE A 55 -5.78 -36.70 5.86
C PHE A 55 -6.69 -36.24 4.71
N ASP A 56 -6.13 -35.93 3.54
CA ASP A 56 -6.90 -35.51 2.37
C ASP A 56 -7.87 -36.62 1.91
N LEU A 57 -7.45 -37.89 1.96
CA LEU A 57 -8.29 -39.05 1.67
C LEU A 57 -9.46 -39.16 2.67
N PHE A 58 -9.19 -39.06 3.96
CA PHE A 58 -10.21 -39.13 5.02
C PHE A 58 -11.28 -38.04 4.88
N VAL A 59 -10.87 -36.82 4.51
CA VAL A 59 -11.77 -35.67 4.33
C VAL A 59 -12.66 -35.83 3.10
N ILE A 60 -12.23 -36.57 2.07
CA ILE A 60 -13.00 -36.77 0.82
C ILE A 60 -14.07 -37.86 0.97
N LEU A 61 -13.96 -38.75 1.95
CA LEU A 61 -14.91 -39.85 2.11
C LEU A 61 -16.36 -39.35 2.25
N PRO A 62 -17.32 -39.93 1.51
CA PRO A 62 -18.73 -39.53 1.58
C PRO A 62 -19.45 -40.14 2.80
N LEU A 63 -18.76 -40.22 3.95
CA LEU A 63 -19.35 -40.76 5.19
C LEU A 63 -20.62 -40.00 5.61
N PRO A 64 -20.69 -38.66 5.54
CA PRO A 64 -21.92 -37.93 5.87
C PRO A 64 -23.11 -38.36 5.02
N GLN A 65 -22.90 -38.60 3.71
CA GLN A 65 -23.94 -39.03 2.79
C GLN A 65 -24.42 -40.44 3.12
N VAL A 66 -23.52 -41.40 3.37
CA VAL A 66 -23.93 -42.75 3.77
C VAL A 66 -24.71 -42.74 5.08
N VAL A 67 -24.27 -41.94 6.06
CA VAL A 67 -24.94 -41.80 7.35
C VAL A 67 -26.33 -41.19 7.20
N LEU A 68 -26.46 -40.11 6.43
CA LEU A 68 -27.74 -39.42 6.18
C LEU A 68 -28.77 -40.27 5.44
N TRP A 69 -28.33 -41.00 4.41
CA TRP A 69 -29.25 -41.71 3.52
C TRP A 69 -29.55 -43.15 3.96
N VAL A 70 -28.69 -43.76 4.77
CA VAL A 70 -28.82 -45.18 5.16
C VAL A 70 -28.93 -45.34 6.68
N ALA A 71 -27.94 -44.86 7.44
CA ALA A 71 -27.86 -45.15 8.87
C ALA A 71 -28.96 -44.44 9.68
N ILE A 72 -29.22 -43.17 9.39
CA ILE A 72 -30.20 -42.36 10.13
C ILE A 72 -31.64 -42.84 9.90
N PRO A 73 -32.11 -43.07 8.66
CA PRO A 73 -33.43 -43.65 8.42
C PRO A 73 -33.64 -44.97 9.18
N ALA A 74 -32.65 -45.88 9.14
CA ALA A 74 -32.72 -47.16 9.85
C ALA A 74 -32.75 -47.02 11.39
N LEU A 75 -32.10 -46.00 11.95
CA LEU A 75 -32.15 -45.71 13.39
C LEU A 75 -33.46 -45.03 13.81
N LEU A 76 -34.02 -44.18 12.95
CA LEU A 76 -35.31 -43.51 13.17
C LEU A 76 -36.47 -44.51 13.15
N GLU A 77 -36.46 -45.48 12.24
CA GLU A 77 -37.43 -46.60 12.21
C GLU A 77 -37.40 -47.43 13.50
N LYS A 78 -36.22 -47.58 14.10
CA LYS A 78 -36.05 -48.29 15.38
C LYS A 78 -36.46 -47.47 16.61
N GLY A 79 -36.78 -46.18 16.45
CA GLY A 79 -37.12 -45.27 17.55
C GLY A 79 -35.92 -44.84 18.40
N SER A 80 -34.70 -44.98 17.89
CA SER A 80 -33.47 -44.66 18.63
C SER A 80 -33.01 -43.21 18.37
N THR A 81 -33.88 -42.24 18.66
CA THR A 81 -33.64 -40.81 18.36
C THR A 81 -32.40 -40.24 19.04
N THR A 82 -32.07 -40.70 20.25
CA THR A 82 -30.84 -40.29 20.95
C THR A 82 -29.59 -40.77 20.23
N MET A 83 -29.59 -41.99 19.68
CA MET A 83 -28.45 -42.51 18.91
C MET A 83 -28.26 -41.73 17.60
N VAL A 84 -29.36 -41.34 16.94
CA VAL A 84 -29.30 -40.48 15.75
C VAL A 84 -28.57 -39.17 16.04
N MET A 85 -28.90 -38.50 17.14
CA MET A 85 -28.24 -37.24 17.52
C MET A 85 -26.75 -37.45 17.85
N THR A 86 -26.39 -38.53 18.54
CA THR A 86 -24.96 -38.86 18.78
C THR A 86 -24.20 -39.14 17.49
N VAL A 87 -24.81 -39.84 16.52
CA VAL A 87 -24.21 -40.11 15.21
C VAL A 87 -24.00 -38.80 14.44
N PHE A 88 -24.97 -37.88 14.48
CA PHE A 88 -24.80 -36.54 13.89
C PHE A 88 -23.64 -35.75 14.53
N LEU A 89 -23.51 -35.78 15.86
CA LEU A 89 -22.43 -35.10 16.57
C LEU A 89 -21.06 -35.70 16.22
N ILE A 90 -20.95 -37.02 16.17
CA ILE A 90 -19.72 -37.74 15.76
C ILE A 90 -19.37 -37.38 14.30
N MET A 91 -20.35 -37.41 13.40
CA MET A 91 -20.15 -37.01 12.00
C MET A 91 -19.68 -35.56 11.89
N PHE A 92 -20.28 -34.65 12.65
CA PHE A 92 -19.86 -33.25 12.70
C PHE A 92 -18.40 -33.11 13.16
N LEU A 93 -18.02 -33.79 14.25
CA LEU A 93 -16.67 -33.73 14.81
C LEU A 93 -15.61 -34.32 13.87
N PHE A 94 -15.89 -35.48 13.28
CA PHE A 94 -14.89 -36.25 12.53
C PHE A 94 -14.93 -36.05 11.01
N GLN A 95 -15.99 -35.49 10.43
CA GLN A 95 -16.05 -35.25 8.99
C GLN A 95 -16.21 -33.78 8.64
N TYR A 96 -17.08 -33.05 9.33
CA TYR A 96 -17.32 -31.65 9.00
C TYR A 96 -16.18 -30.72 9.45
N LEU A 97 -15.69 -30.84 10.68
CA LEU A 97 -14.56 -30.01 11.15
C LEU A 97 -13.27 -30.21 10.33
N PRO A 98 -12.85 -31.45 9.98
CA PRO A 98 -11.72 -31.67 9.09
C PRO A 98 -11.90 -31.06 7.69
N LYS A 99 -13.12 -31.11 7.11
CA LYS A 99 -13.46 -30.44 5.84
C LYS A 99 -13.29 -28.91 5.93
N ILE A 100 -13.76 -28.29 7.01
CA ILE A 100 -13.54 -26.85 7.25
C ILE A 100 -12.05 -26.57 7.39
N TYR A 101 -11.33 -27.32 8.21
CA TYR A 101 -9.90 -27.12 8.42
C TYR A 101 -9.12 -27.19 7.10
N GLN A 102 -9.36 -28.22 6.27
CA GLN A 102 -8.73 -28.35 4.96
C GLN A 102 -9.07 -27.16 4.04
N SER A 103 -10.31 -26.69 4.07
CA SER A 103 -10.75 -25.51 3.29
C SER A 103 -10.04 -24.24 3.73
N VAL A 104 -9.90 -24.02 5.04
CA VAL A 104 -9.16 -22.87 5.61
C VAL A 104 -7.68 -22.94 5.24
N CYS A 105 -7.06 -24.13 5.31
CA CYS A 105 -5.68 -24.33 4.87
C CYS A 105 -5.50 -24.03 3.37
N LEU A 106 -6.45 -24.45 2.54
CA LEU A 106 -6.45 -24.15 1.10
C LEU A 106 -6.57 -22.64 0.85
N LEU A 107 -7.52 -21.97 1.51
CA LEU A 107 -7.70 -20.52 1.43
C LEU A 107 -6.43 -19.76 1.83
N ARG A 108 -5.79 -20.13 2.94
CA ARG A 108 -4.54 -19.51 3.40
C ARG A 108 -3.38 -19.73 2.42
N ARG A 109 -3.32 -20.90 1.78
CA ARG A 109 -2.33 -21.15 0.72
C ARG A 109 -2.57 -20.28 -0.51
N MET A 110 -3.84 -20.10 -0.89
CA MET A 110 -4.23 -19.27 -2.03
C MET A 110 -3.98 -17.78 -1.80
N GLN A 111 -4.07 -17.30 -0.55
CA GLN A 111 -3.69 -15.93 -0.17
C GLN A 111 -2.25 -15.58 -0.57
N ASN A 112 -1.32 -16.51 -0.38
CA ASN A 112 0.10 -16.28 -0.69
C ASN A 112 0.40 -16.29 -2.20
N LEU A 113 -0.49 -16.83 -3.03
CA LEU A 113 -0.30 -16.96 -4.48
C LEU A 113 -1.09 -15.92 -5.27
N SER A 114 -2.32 -15.63 -4.83
CA SER A 114 -3.21 -14.64 -5.45
C SER A 114 -3.13 -13.32 -4.69
N GLY A 115 -1.98 -12.67 -4.78
CA GLY A 115 -1.77 -11.33 -4.21
C GLY A 115 -2.67 -10.26 -4.83
N TYR A 116 -3.24 -10.49 -6.01
CA TYR A 116 -4.18 -9.56 -6.66
C TYR A 116 -5.57 -9.57 -6.00
N ILE A 117 -6.10 -10.77 -5.67
CA ILE A 117 -7.43 -10.89 -5.05
C ILE A 117 -7.32 -10.71 -3.53
N PHE A 118 -6.33 -11.33 -2.88
CA PHE A 118 -6.16 -11.25 -1.42
C PHE A 118 -5.24 -10.12 -0.94
N GLY A 119 -4.65 -9.34 -1.85
CA GLY A 119 -3.84 -8.17 -1.49
C GLY A 119 -4.65 -6.94 -1.12
N THR A 120 -5.97 -6.93 -1.39
CA THR A 120 -6.81 -5.84 -0.87
C THR A 120 -7.03 -6.04 0.62
N VAL A 121 -6.77 -4.97 1.37
CA VAL A 121 -6.73 -4.97 2.84
C VAL A 121 -8.07 -5.42 3.47
N TRP A 122 -9.17 -5.34 2.72
CA TRP A 122 -10.52 -5.73 3.14
C TRP A 122 -10.76 -7.24 3.20
N TRP A 123 -10.10 -8.03 2.37
CA TRP A 123 -10.31 -9.49 2.37
C TRP A 123 -9.86 -10.16 3.67
N GLY A 124 -8.84 -9.61 4.34
CA GLY A 124 -8.41 -10.10 5.66
C GLY A 124 -9.52 -9.98 6.72
N ILE A 125 -10.25 -8.86 6.75
CA ILE A 125 -11.37 -8.67 7.67
C ILE A 125 -12.52 -9.61 7.31
N ALA A 126 -12.88 -9.67 6.03
CA ALA A 126 -13.98 -10.51 5.56
C ALA A 126 -13.76 -11.99 5.92
N LEU A 127 -12.55 -12.52 5.72
CA LEU A 127 -12.23 -13.91 6.05
C LEU A 127 -12.27 -14.19 7.56
N ASN A 128 -11.81 -13.25 8.40
CA ASN A 128 -11.94 -13.38 9.85
C ASN A 128 -13.42 -13.38 10.29
N MET A 129 -14.25 -12.53 9.68
CA MET A 129 -15.69 -12.52 9.94
C MET A 129 -16.37 -13.80 9.49
N ILE A 130 -16.06 -14.31 8.29
CA ILE A 130 -16.58 -15.58 7.80
C ILE A 130 -16.21 -16.73 8.75
N ALA A 131 -14.95 -16.78 9.21
CA ALA A 131 -14.53 -17.79 10.18
C ALA A 131 -15.34 -17.70 11.49
N TYR A 132 -15.63 -16.48 11.95
CA TYR A 132 -16.47 -16.24 13.12
C TYR A 132 -17.90 -16.76 12.94
N PHE A 133 -18.56 -16.40 11.83
CA PHE A 133 -19.90 -16.87 11.52
C PHE A 133 -19.98 -18.40 11.37
N VAL A 134 -18.97 -19.02 10.75
CA VAL A 134 -18.89 -20.48 10.61
C VAL A 134 -18.75 -21.14 11.99
N ALA A 135 -17.93 -20.58 12.88
CA ALA A 135 -17.81 -21.08 14.26
C ALA A 135 -19.13 -20.95 15.04
N SER A 136 -19.83 -19.81 14.92
CA SER A 136 -21.14 -19.61 15.54
C SER A 136 -22.20 -20.57 15.03
N HIS A 137 -22.24 -20.81 13.72
CA HIS A 137 -23.13 -21.80 13.13
C HIS A 137 -22.83 -23.21 13.67
N ALA A 138 -21.56 -23.60 13.74
CA ALA A 138 -21.11 -24.87 14.29
C ALA A 138 -21.55 -25.08 15.75
N VAL A 139 -21.29 -24.08 16.60
CA VAL A 139 -21.66 -24.11 18.03
C VAL A 139 -23.18 -24.13 18.20
N GLY A 140 -23.90 -23.29 17.45
CA GLY A 140 -25.36 -23.24 17.44
C GLY A 140 -25.99 -24.56 17.03
N ALA A 141 -25.47 -25.21 15.98
CA ALA A 141 -25.94 -26.51 15.53
C ALA A 141 -25.73 -27.60 16.59
N CYS A 142 -24.57 -27.63 17.26
CA CYS A 142 -24.32 -28.56 18.36
C CYS A 142 -25.30 -28.33 19.52
N TRP A 143 -25.51 -27.07 19.91
CA TRP A 143 -26.46 -26.68 20.93
C TRP A 143 -27.89 -27.14 20.59
N TYR A 144 -28.34 -26.92 19.35
CA TYR A 144 -29.66 -27.33 18.90
C TYR A 144 -29.83 -28.86 18.91
N LEU A 145 -28.85 -29.61 18.43
CA LEU A 145 -28.87 -31.08 18.44
C LEU A 145 -28.91 -31.65 19.87
N LEU A 146 -28.10 -31.11 20.79
CA LEU A 146 -28.10 -31.51 22.19
C LEU A 146 -29.40 -31.14 22.90
N GLY A 147 -30.00 -29.99 22.57
CA GLY A 147 -31.32 -29.62 23.08
C GLY A 147 -32.45 -30.52 22.60
N ILE A 148 -32.46 -30.90 21.31
CA ILE A 148 -33.39 -31.91 20.80
C ILE A 148 -33.18 -33.25 21.53
N GLN A 149 -31.92 -33.65 21.77
CA GLN A 149 -31.62 -34.87 22.52
C GLN A 149 -32.16 -34.80 23.95
N ARG A 150 -32.08 -33.64 24.62
CA ARG A 150 -32.64 -33.39 25.96
C ARG A 150 -34.17 -33.46 25.96
N ALA A 151 -34.83 -32.82 25.00
CA ALA A 151 -36.29 -32.88 24.82
C ALA A 151 -36.78 -34.31 24.52
N ALA A 152 -36.06 -35.05 23.67
CA ALA A 152 -36.34 -36.45 23.37
C ALA A 152 -36.17 -37.35 24.61
N LYS A 153 -35.20 -37.04 25.48
CA LYS A 153 -35.04 -37.74 26.77
C LYS A 153 -36.24 -37.52 27.68
N CYS A 154 -36.72 -36.27 27.82
CA CYS A 154 -37.94 -35.98 28.59
C CYS A 154 -39.15 -36.77 28.06
N LEU A 155 -39.38 -36.74 26.74
CA LEU A 155 -40.48 -37.50 26.12
C LEU A 155 -40.35 -39.01 26.32
N LYS A 156 -39.13 -39.54 26.30
CA LYS A 156 -38.85 -40.95 26.57
C LYS A 156 -39.17 -41.33 28.01
N GLU A 157 -38.82 -40.51 28.99
CA GLU A 157 -39.12 -40.73 30.41
C GLU A 157 -40.64 -40.74 30.65
N GLN A 158 -41.38 -39.81 30.04
CA GLN A 158 -42.85 -39.78 30.13
C GLN A 158 -43.51 -40.98 29.42
N CYS A 159 -42.94 -41.46 28.32
CA CYS A 159 -43.44 -42.63 27.61
C CYS A 159 -43.29 -43.91 28.45
N ILE A 160 -42.15 -44.10 29.11
CA ILE A 160 -41.92 -45.26 30.00
C ILE A 160 -42.95 -45.30 31.13
N GLY A 161 -43.35 -44.13 31.65
CA GLY A 161 -44.40 -44.03 32.67
C GLY A 161 -45.84 -44.22 32.16
N THR A 162 -46.07 -44.21 30.85
CA THR A 162 -47.41 -44.26 30.25
C THR A 162 -47.74 -45.68 29.76
N LYS A 163 -48.84 -46.27 30.27
CA LYS A 163 -49.28 -47.61 29.84
C LYS A 163 -49.58 -47.65 28.34
N GLY A 164 -48.97 -48.60 27.63
CA GLY A 164 -49.16 -48.78 26.18
C GLY A 164 -48.24 -47.93 25.30
N CYS A 165 -47.35 -47.12 25.87
CA CYS A 165 -46.34 -46.40 25.09
C CYS A 165 -45.07 -47.26 24.94
N GLY A 166 -44.63 -47.48 23.70
CA GLY A 166 -43.38 -48.17 23.38
C GLY A 166 -42.39 -47.26 22.68
N LEU A 167 -41.11 -47.65 22.63
CA LEU A 167 -40.09 -46.92 21.87
C LEU A 167 -40.44 -46.73 20.39
N ARG A 168 -41.22 -47.65 19.80
CA ARG A 168 -41.76 -47.51 18.44
C ARG A 168 -42.82 -46.41 18.32
N THR A 169 -43.55 -46.09 19.39
CA THR A 169 -44.54 -44.99 19.42
C THR A 169 -43.86 -43.63 19.34
N LEU A 170 -42.63 -43.53 19.88
CA LEU A 170 -41.74 -42.35 19.78
C LEU A 170 -40.96 -42.27 18.46
N ALA A 171 -40.96 -43.35 17.67
CA ALA A 171 -40.28 -43.43 16.37
C ALA A 171 -41.09 -42.72 15.27
N CYS A 172 -40.51 -42.59 14.09
CA CYS A 172 -41.26 -42.23 12.88
C CYS A 172 -41.93 -43.48 12.28
N GLU A 173 -43.16 -43.34 11.75
CA GLU A 173 -43.92 -44.48 11.18
C GLU A 173 -43.34 -44.93 9.84
N GLU A 174 -42.96 -43.96 9.00
CA GLU A 174 -42.21 -44.17 7.76
C GLU A 174 -40.84 -43.49 7.86
N SER A 175 -39.86 -44.00 7.10
CA SER A 175 -38.60 -43.28 6.90
C SER A 175 -38.92 -41.87 6.38
N ILE A 176 -38.53 -40.83 7.13
CA ILE A 176 -38.74 -39.44 6.71
C ILE A 176 -37.87 -39.18 5.48
N TYR A 177 -38.41 -39.43 4.29
CA TYR A 177 -37.97 -38.76 3.09
C TYR A 177 -38.55 -37.35 3.15
N TYR A 178 -37.68 -36.35 3.12
CA TYR A 178 -38.02 -34.92 3.23
C TYR A 178 -39.32 -34.58 2.47
N GLY A 179 -40.44 -34.44 3.19
CA GLY A 179 -41.72 -33.97 2.63
C GLY A 179 -42.87 -34.97 2.52
N THR A 180 -42.94 -36.05 3.30
CA THR A 180 -44.17 -36.87 3.36
C THR A 180 -45.31 -36.12 4.07
N THR A 181 -46.45 -36.04 3.39
CA THR A 181 -47.74 -35.52 3.90
C THR A 181 -48.68 -36.64 4.34
N SER A 182 -48.17 -37.88 4.50
CA SER A 182 -48.97 -39.03 4.91
C SER A 182 -49.52 -38.82 6.33
N LEU A 183 -50.85 -38.89 6.46
CA LEU A 183 -51.52 -38.80 7.75
C LEU A 183 -51.14 -40.02 8.59
N VAL A 184 -50.59 -39.80 9.79
CA VAL A 184 -50.33 -40.86 10.78
C VAL A 184 -51.64 -41.57 11.09
N ARG A 185 -51.72 -42.87 10.78
CA ARG A 185 -52.94 -43.69 10.98
C ARG A 185 -52.88 -44.55 12.24
N ASP A 186 -51.70 -44.70 12.83
CA ASP A 186 -51.50 -45.49 14.05
C ASP A 186 -52.18 -44.82 15.26
N ARG A 187 -53.23 -45.48 15.77
CA ARG A 187 -54.04 -45.01 16.91
C ARG A 187 -53.21 -44.81 18.18
N THR A 188 -52.17 -45.61 18.39
CA THR A 188 -51.31 -45.48 19.58
C THR A 188 -50.47 -44.21 19.54
N ARG A 189 -50.01 -43.81 18.35
CA ARG A 189 -49.26 -42.57 18.13
C ARG A 189 -50.13 -41.33 18.27
N LEU A 190 -51.37 -41.37 17.77
CA LEU A 190 -52.33 -40.28 17.95
C LEU A 190 -52.64 -40.05 19.43
N MET A 191 -52.91 -41.13 20.18
CA MET A 191 -53.14 -41.06 21.64
C MET A 191 -51.90 -40.53 22.39
N TRP A 192 -50.69 -40.89 21.96
CA TRP A 192 -49.45 -40.37 22.54
C TRP A 192 -49.25 -38.88 22.22
N GLY A 193 -49.51 -38.46 20.98
CA GLY A 193 -49.42 -37.05 20.57
C GLY A 193 -50.39 -36.13 21.32
N GLU A 194 -51.55 -36.66 21.72
CA GLU A 194 -52.56 -35.95 22.51
C GLU A 194 -52.33 -36.05 24.03
N ASN A 195 -51.29 -36.74 24.50
CA ASN A 195 -51.01 -36.87 25.93
C ASN A 195 -50.66 -35.50 26.54
N LYS A 196 -51.64 -34.92 27.26
CA LYS A 196 -51.53 -33.60 27.89
C LYS A 196 -50.38 -33.51 28.88
N VAL A 197 -50.12 -34.57 29.65
CA VAL A 197 -49.05 -34.58 30.67
C VAL A 197 -47.68 -34.53 30.00
N ALA A 198 -47.44 -35.41 29.01
CA ALA A 198 -46.16 -35.42 28.29
C ALA A 198 -45.92 -34.08 27.56
N ARG A 199 -46.97 -33.50 26.97
CA ARG A 199 -46.89 -32.22 26.26
C ARG A 199 -46.68 -31.04 27.22
N SER A 200 -47.35 -31.00 28.37
CA SER A 200 -47.18 -29.92 29.37
C SER A 200 -45.82 -29.96 30.05
N THR A 201 -45.29 -31.16 30.29
CA THR A 201 -44.01 -31.34 30.98
C THR A 201 -42.82 -31.14 30.05
N CYS A 202 -42.88 -31.64 28.81
CA CYS A 202 -41.72 -31.64 27.93
C CYS A 202 -41.74 -30.56 26.83
N LEU A 203 -42.90 -30.04 26.43
CA LEU A 203 -42.99 -29.19 25.24
C LEU A 203 -43.56 -27.79 25.55
N GLN A 204 -44.61 -27.66 26.36
CA GLN A 204 -45.28 -26.36 26.57
C GLN A 204 -44.60 -25.45 27.58
N SER A 205 -43.88 -26.01 28.55
CA SER A 205 -43.13 -25.25 29.55
C SER A 205 -41.68 -25.71 29.54
N ASP A 206 -40.80 -24.74 29.68
CA ASP A 206 -39.36 -24.88 29.75
C ASP A 206 -38.85 -24.98 31.20
N ASP A 207 -39.74 -24.88 32.20
CA ASP A 207 -39.42 -24.98 33.63
C ASP A 207 -39.80 -26.35 34.26
N ASN A 208 -40.70 -27.10 33.60
CA ASN A 208 -41.22 -28.37 34.13
C ASN A 208 -40.24 -29.56 34.03
N PHE A 209 -39.07 -29.35 33.41
CA PHE A 209 -38.01 -30.33 33.27
C PHE A 209 -36.66 -29.61 33.29
N ASP A 210 -35.61 -30.27 33.81
CA ASP A 210 -34.27 -29.69 33.89
C ASP A 210 -33.58 -29.69 32.51
N TYR A 211 -33.89 -28.66 31.72
CA TYR A 211 -33.32 -28.41 30.39
C TYR A 211 -31.99 -27.67 30.43
N GLY A 212 -31.72 -26.93 31.51
CA GLY A 212 -30.49 -26.18 31.69
C GLY A 212 -30.15 -25.27 30.51
N ALA A 213 -28.92 -25.39 29.97
CA ALA A 213 -28.43 -24.58 28.86
C ALA A 213 -29.25 -24.73 27.56
N TYR A 214 -30.13 -25.72 27.45
CA TYR A 214 -30.98 -25.98 26.29
C TYR A 214 -32.42 -25.50 26.44
N LYS A 215 -32.74 -24.77 27.51
CA LYS A 215 -34.09 -24.28 27.80
C LYS A 215 -34.80 -23.66 26.58
N TRP A 216 -34.12 -22.78 25.86
CA TRP A 216 -34.68 -22.10 24.68
C TRP A 216 -34.93 -23.03 23.49
N THR A 217 -34.35 -24.23 23.46
CA THR A 217 -34.59 -25.19 22.38
C THR A 217 -36.01 -25.77 22.43
N VAL A 218 -36.65 -25.79 23.60
CA VAL A 218 -38.00 -26.37 23.78
C VAL A 218 -39.03 -25.63 22.91
N GLN A 219 -39.02 -24.30 22.95
CA GLN A 219 -39.89 -23.47 22.10
C GLN A 219 -39.59 -23.68 20.60
N LEU A 220 -38.32 -23.91 20.26
CA LEU A 220 -37.87 -24.13 18.89
C LEU A 220 -38.25 -25.52 18.34
N VAL A 221 -38.37 -26.54 19.21
CA VAL A 221 -38.77 -27.90 18.83
C VAL A 221 -40.21 -27.89 18.31
N ILE A 222 -41.11 -27.17 18.99
CA ILE A 222 -42.54 -27.08 18.61
C ILE A 222 -42.74 -26.20 17.37
N ASN A 223 -41.89 -25.21 17.16
CA ASN A 223 -42.05 -24.23 16.10
C ASN A 223 -42.05 -24.89 14.71
N GLU A 224 -43.04 -24.57 13.88
CA GLU A 224 -43.16 -25.14 12.52
C GLU A 224 -42.24 -24.44 11.51
N SER A 225 -41.79 -23.21 11.81
CA SER A 225 -41.01 -22.43 10.86
C SER A 225 -39.58 -22.97 10.71
N ARG A 226 -39.23 -23.36 9.48
CA ARG A 226 -37.88 -23.87 9.15
C ARG A 226 -36.81 -22.79 9.28
N LEU A 227 -37.18 -21.53 9.01
CA LEU A 227 -36.26 -20.41 9.09
C LEU A 227 -35.82 -20.13 10.52
N GLU A 228 -36.73 -20.15 11.50
CA GLU A 228 -36.35 -19.95 12.90
C GLU A 228 -35.50 -21.10 13.43
N LYS A 229 -35.80 -22.34 13.00
CA LYS A 229 -34.97 -23.52 13.30
C LYS A 229 -33.52 -23.41 12.77
N ILE A 230 -33.26 -22.55 11.79
CA ILE A 230 -31.91 -22.29 11.26
C ILE A 230 -31.29 -21.03 11.89
N LEU A 231 -32.05 -19.93 11.94
CA LEU A 231 -31.53 -18.63 12.38
C LEU A 231 -31.31 -18.56 13.90
N PHE A 232 -32.18 -19.18 14.69
CA PHE A 232 -32.12 -19.09 16.15
C PHE A 232 -30.88 -19.81 16.73
N PRO A 233 -30.48 -21.01 16.28
CA PRO A 233 -29.22 -21.61 16.69
C PRO A 233 -27.99 -20.76 16.31
N ILE A 234 -27.98 -20.16 15.12
CA ILE A 234 -26.89 -19.26 14.71
C ILE A 234 -26.82 -18.04 15.63
N PHE A 235 -27.98 -17.46 15.97
CA PHE A 235 -28.07 -16.35 16.92
C PHE A 235 -27.54 -16.74 18.30
N TRP A 236 -27.94 -17.90 18.84
CA TRP A 236 -27.42 -18.40 20.11
C TRP A 236 -25.89 -18.59 20.05
N GLY A 237 -25.39 -19.22 18.99
CA GLY A 237 -23.95 -19.42 18.79
C GLY A 237 -23.16 -18.11 18.66
N LEU A 238 -23.71 -17.09 17.98
CA LEU A 238 -23.14 -15.75 17.90
C LEU A 238 -23.10 -15.08 19.28
N MET A 239 -24.21 -15.12 20.02
CA MET A 239 -24.31 -14.51 21.35
C MET A 239 -23.29 -15.12 22.33
N THR A 240 -23.23 -16.46 22.39
CA THR A 240 -22.36 -17.18 23.34
C THR A 240 -20.88 -17.05 23.00
N LEU A 241 -20.51 -17.18 21.72
CA LEU A 241 -19.11 -16.98 21.29
C LEU A 241 -18.65 -15.53 21.46
N SER A 242 -19.57 -14.56 21.36
CA SER A 242 -19.29 -13.15 21.61
C SER A 242 -19.26 -12.80 23.10
N THR A 243 -19.39 -13.78 24.00
CA THR A 243 -19.42 -13.60 25.47
C THR A 243 -20.59 -12.74 25.99
N PHE A 244 -21.67 -12.59 25.21
CA PHE A 244 -22.89 -11.85 25.59
C PHE A 244 -24.00 -12.73 26.18
N GLY A 245 -23.82 -14.06 26.19
CA GLY A 245 -24.87 -15.00 26.59
C GLY A 245 -25.07 -15.12 28.10
N ASN A 246 -26.31 -14.98 28.56
CA ASN A 246 -26.72 -15.42 29.89
C ASN A 246 -26.97 -16.94 29.84
N LEU A 247 -26.08 -17.72 30.46
CA LEU A 247 -26.18 -19.18 30.52
C LEU A 247 -26.70 -19.59 31.89
N GLU A 248 -27.77 -20.39 31.93
CA GLU A 248 -28.25 -21.01 33.16
C GLU A 248 -27.30 -22.14 33.58
N SER A 249 -27.01 -22.24 34.88
CA SER A 249 -26.14 -23.29 35.44
C SER A 249 -26.87 -24.62 35.53
N THR A 250 -26.26 -25.70 35.03
CA THR A 250 -26.84 -27.06 35.03
C THR A 250 -26.01 -28.00 35.90
N THR A 251 -26.60 -29.13 36.31
CA THR A 251 -25.94 -30.15 37.14
C THR A 251 -25.28 -31.27 36.32
N ASP A 252 -25.49 -31.30 34.99
CA ASP A 252 -24.94 -32.33 34.11
C ASP A 252 -23.50 -32.00 33.67
N TRP A 253 -22.59 -32.93 33.91
CA TRP A 253 -21.16 -32.73 33.65
C TRP A 253 -20.78 -32.51 32.17
N LEU A 254 -21.53 -33.06 31.21
CA LEU A 254 -21.21 -33.01 29.78
C LEU A 254 -21.63 -31.65 29.23
N GLU A 255 -22.76 -31.13 29.72
CA GLU A 255 -23.23 -29.77 29.44
C GLU A 255 -22.23 -28.75 29.96
N VAL A 256 -21.77 -28.89 31.20
CA VAL A 256 -20.76 -28.00 31.80
C VAL A 256 -19.46 -28.00 30.98
N VAL A 257 -18.95 -29.18 30.59
CA VAL A 257 -17.74 -29.28 29.76
C VAL A 257 -17.94 -28.64 28.39
N PHE A 258 -19.10 -28.87 27.73
CA PHE A 258 -19.42 -28.24 26.46
C PHE A 258 -19.45 -26.70 26.57
N ILE A 259 -20.11 -26.16 27.59
CA ILE A 259 -20.18 -24.72 27.83
C ILE A 259 -18.81 -24.13 28.11
N ILE A 260 -17.95 -24.80 28.91
CA ILE A 260 -16.56 -24.36 29.14
C ILE A 260 -15.79 -24.28 27.81
N ILE A 261 -15.92 -25.28 26.95
CA ILE A 261 -15.25 -25.30 25.63
C ILE A 261 -15.77 -24.14 24.75
N VAL A 262 -17.09 -23.91 24.72
CA VAL A 262 -17.68 -22.82 23.92
C VAL A 262 -17.24 -21.46 24.44
N LEU A 263 -17.26 -21.23 25.75
CA LEU A 263 -16.86 -19.94 26.34
C LEU A 263 -15.36 -19.66 26.15
N THR A 264 -14.51 -20.66 26.37
CA THR A 264 -13.05 -20.51 26.18
C THR A 264 -12.70 -20.30 24.71
N SER A 265 -13.33 -21.02 23.78
CA SER A 265 -13.13 -20.81 22.35
C SER A 265 -13.69 -19.46 21.86
N GLY A 266 -14.84 -19.02 22.39
CA GLY A 266 -15.41 -17.69 22.12
C GLY A 266 -14.47 -16.55 22.52
N LEU A 267 -13.95 -16.60 23.75
CA LEU A 267 -12.97 -15.62 24.25
C LEU A 267 -11.72 -15.56 23.34
N LEU A 268 -11.21 -16.72 22.94
CA LEU A 268 -10.06 -16.80 22.03
C LEU A 268 -10.38 -16.24 20.63
N LEU A 269 -11.56 -16.51 20.08
CA LEU A 269 -11.98 -15.99 18.78
C LEU A 269 -12.16 -14.46 18.81
N VAL A 270 -12.81 -13.92 19.84
CA VAL A 270 -13.03 -12.47 20.00
C VAL A 270 -11.70 -11.73 20.16
N THR A 271 -10.80 -12.24 21.00
CA THR A 271 -9.47 -11.63 21.18
C THR A 271 -8.64 -11.66 19.90
N MET A 272 -8.69 -12.75 19.12
CA MET A 272 -8.06 -12.81 17.80
C MET A 272 -8.67 -11.83 16.81
N LEU A 273 -10.00 -11.70 16.77
CA LEU A 273 -10.69 -10.76 15.89
C LEU A 273 -10.29 -9.31 16.20
N ILE A 274 -10.32 -8.93 17.47
CA ILE A 274 -9.90 -7.60 17.94
C ILE A 274 -8.42 -7.35 17.59
N GLY A 275 -7.55 -8.33 17.83
CA GLY A 275 -6.13 -8.24 17.50
C GLY A 275 -5.89 -7.99 16.01
N ASN A 276 -6.57 -8.74 15.14
CA ASN A 276 -6.45 -8.59 13.70
C ASN A 276 -7.00 -7.24 13.20
N ILE A 277 -8.13 -6.77 13.74
CA ILE A 277 -8.68 -5.45 13.43
C ILE A 277 -7.73 -4.34 13.85
N LYS A 278 -7.07 -4.46 15.01
CA LYS A 278 -6.06 -3.49 15.47
C LYS A 278 -4.87 -3.40 14.52
N VAL A 279 -4.32 -4.54 14.10
CA VAL A 279 -3.19 -4.59 13.14
C VAL A 279 -3.61 -3.95 11.81
N PHE A 280 -4.82 -4.25 11.34
CA PHE A 280 -5.41 -3.63 10.14
C PHE A 280 -5.50 -2.09 10.26
N LEU A 281 -6.10 -1.60 11.36
CA LEU A 281 -6.28 -0.16 11.57
C LEU A 281 -4.92 0.53 11.63
N HIS A 282 -3.93 -0.07 12.30
CA HIS A 282 -2.59 0.46 12.37
C HIS A 282 -1.92 0.51 10.98
N ALA A 283 -2.00 -0.56 10.18
CA ALA A 283 -1.41 -0.58 8.84
C ALA A 283 -1.96 0.53 7.93
N THR A 284 -3.28 0.76 7.96
CA THR A 284 -3.93 1.77 7.11
C THR A 284 -3.77 3.21 7.61
N THR A 285 -3.71 3.42 8.93
CA THR A 285 -3.68 4.76 9.52
C THR A 285 -2.28 5.22 9.94
N SER A 286 -1.29 4.33 10.03
CA SER A 286 0.06 4.62 10.52
C SER A 286 0.72 5.83 9.85
N LYS A 287 0.70 5.91 8.51
CA LYS A 287 1.29 7.04 7.76
C LYS A 287 0.61 8.37 8.10
N LYS A 288 -0.73 8.38 8.16
CA LYS A 288 -1.51 9.58 8.50
C LYS A 288 -1.24 9.99 9.95
N GLN A 289 -1.21 9.03 10.88
CA GLN A 289 -0.90 9.27 12.29
C GLN A 289 0.53 9.80 12.46
N ALA A 290 1.52 9.24 11.75
CA ALA A 290 2.89 9.71 11.75
C ALA A 290 2.99 11.18 11.28
N MET A 291 2.29 11.54 10.20
CA MET A 291 2.21 12.92 9.74
C MET A 291 1.55 13.86 10.76
N GLN A 292 0.44 13.43 11.37
CA GLN A 292 -0.23 14.22 12.42
C GLN A 292 0.68 14.45 13.63
N LEU A 293 1.41 13.42 14.05
CA LEU A 293 2.39 13.51 15.13
C LEU A 293 3.53 14.47 14.77
N LYS A 294 4.08 14.36 13.55
CA LYS A 294 5.11 15.28 13.03
C LYS A 294 4.62 16.73 13.06
N MET A 295 3.42 16.99 12.54
CA MET A 295 2.83 18.34 12.52
C MET A 295 2.62 18.89 13.94
N ARG A 296 2.16 18.05 14.89
CA ARG A 296 2.02 18.44 16.31
C ARG A 296 3.37 18.80 16.94
N ASN A 297 4.41 18.01 16.67
CA ASN A 297 5.76 18.26 17.18
C ASN A 297 6.35 19.55 16.61
N ILE A 298 6.16 19.81 15.31
CA ILE A 298 6.56 21.06 14.67
C ILE A 298 5.82 22.24 15.30
N GLU A 299 4.49 22.16 15.48
CA GLU A 299 3.71 23.23 16.10
C GLU A 299 4.14 23.51 17.55
N TRP A 300 4.43 22.46 18.33
CA TRP A 300 4.98 22.60 19.67
C TRP A 300 6.36 23.29 19.65
N TRP A 301 7.26 22.84 18.78
CA TRP A 301 8.59 23.43 18.62
C TRP A 301 8.52 24.90 18.20
N MET A 302 7.63 25.24 17.26
CA MET A 302 7.44 26.61 16.79
C MET A 302 6.93 27.55 17.88
N ARG A 303 6.01 27.06 18.72
CA ARG A 303 5.52 27.78 19.90
C ARG A 303 6.61 27.98 20.94
N ARG A 304 7.39 26.94 21.24
CA ARG A 304 8.49 26.99 22.22
C ARG A 304 9.59 27.97 21.81
N ARG A 305 9.84 28.12 20.50
CA ARG A 305 10.82 29.07 19.94
C ARG A 305 10.26 30.46 19.66
N HIS A 306 8.99 30.73 20.01
CA HIS A 306 8.35 32.04 19.80
C HIS A 306 8.42 32.55 18.35
N LEU A 307 8.33 31.65 17.36
CA LEU A 307 8.35 32.03 15.94
C LEU A 307 7.17 32.98 15.61
N PRO A 308 7.38 34.04 14.82
CA PRO A 308 6.30 34.93 14.36
C PRO A 308 5.24 34.18 13.53
N GLN A 309 4.00 34.69 13.54
CA GLN A 309 2.86 34.02 12.91
C GLN A 309 3.04 33.79 11.40
N GLY A 310 3.71 34.71 10.71
CA GLY A 310 4.05 34.56 9.28
C GLY A 310 4.92 33.34 9.00
N PHE A 311 5.97 33.11 9.81
CA PHE A 311 6.82 31.92 9.67
C PHE A 311 6.05 30.64 9.99
N ARG A 312 5.22 30.63 11.05
CA ARG A 312 4.39 29.46 11.38
C ARG A 312 3.42 29.11 10.26
N HIS A 313 2.83 30.11 9.60
CA HIS A 313 1.97 29.89 8.46
C HIS A 313 2.74 29.29 7.28
N ARG A 314 3.91 29.84 6.95
CA ARG A 314 4.78 29.32 5.88
C ARG A 314 5.21 27.87 6.13
N VAL A 315 5.67 27.53 7.33
CA VAL A 315 6.07 26.16 7.70
C VAL A 315 4.90 25.19 7.61
N ARG A 316 3.71 25.56 8.11
CA ARG A 316 2.50 24.72 8.00
C ARG A 316 2.10 24.49 6.55
N ASN A 317 2.16 25.52 5.72
CA ASN A 317 1.87 25.40 4.30
C ASN A 317 2.88 24.49 3.60
N TYR A 318 4.16 24.61 3.94
CA TYR A 318 5.21 23.76 3.42
C TYR A 318 4.99 22.29 3.72
N GLU A 319 4.76 21.94 4.98
CA GLU A 319 4.54 20.54 5.37
C GLU A 319 3.26 19.96 4.74
N ARG A 320 2.19 20.75 4.59
CA ARG A 320 0.95 20.31 3.92
C ARG A 320 1.15 20.06 2.44
N GLN A 321 1.80 20.98 1.73
CA GLN A 321 2.04 20.87 0.29
C GLN A 321 3.03 19.74 -0.01
N ARG A 322 4.11 19.62 0.77
CA ARG A 322 5.05 18.49 0.68
C ARG A 322 4.36 17.15 0.89
N TRP A 323 3.45 17.06 1.87
CA TRP A 323 2.66 15.84 2.09
C TRP A 323 1.71 15.54 0.91
N ALA A 324 1.07 16.56 0.33
CA ALA A 324 0.19 16.39 -0.82
C ALA A 324 0.95 15.90 -2.07
N ALA A 325 2.16 16.41 -2.32
CA ALA A 325 3.00 16.00 -3.43
C ALA A 325 3.56 14.58 -3.23
N MET A 326 4.16 14.31 -2.06
CA MET A 326 4.95 13.08 -1.85
C MET A 326 4.18 11.95 -1.13
N ARG A 327 2.95 12.21 -0.65
CA ARG A 327 2.15 11.28 0.18
C ARG A 327 2.91 10.67 1.37
N GLY A 328 3.87 11.42 1.93
CA GLY A 328 4.69 10.98 3.05
C GLY A 328 5.85 10.06 2.70
N VAL A 329 6.23 10.00 1.42
CA VAL A 329 7.38 9.23 0.96
C VAL A 329 8.57 10.15 0.82
N ASP A 330 9.68 9.79 1.44
CA ASP A 330 10.96 10.48 1.23
C ASP A 330 11.81 9.66 0.25
N GLU A 331 12.04 10.20 -0.94
CA GLU A 331 12.79 9.52 -2.02
C GLU A 331 14.20 9.13 -1.58
N CYS A 332 14.86 10.01 -0.81
CA CYS A 332 16.21 9.76 -0.29
C CYS A 332 16.19 8.62 0.74
N GLU A 333 15.14 8.53 1.56
CA GLU A 333 14.99 7.44 2.53
C GLU A 333 14.69 6.10 1.84
N MET A 334 13.87 6.11 0.78
CA MET A 334 13.54 4.91 0.00
C MET A 334 14.78 4.20 -0.56
N ILE A 335 15.73 4.98 -1.08
CA ILE A 335 16.94 4.44 -1.71
C ILE A 335 18.12 4.26 -0.73
N ARG A 336 17.97 4.69 0.53
CA ARG A 336 19.07 4.69 1.52
C ARG A 336 19.63 3.30 1.79
N ASN A 337 18.75 2.29 1.84
CA ASN A 337 19.12 0.92 2.17
C ASN A 337 19.51 0.08 0.94
N LEU A 338 19.48 0.67 -0.27
CA LEU A 338 19.90 -0.01 -1.48
C LEU A 338 21.44 -0.03 -1.58
N PRO A 339 22.03 -1.08 -2.19
CA PRO A 339 23.45 -1.08 -2.53
C PRO A 339 23.81 0.16 -3.33
N GLU A 340 25.03 0.65 -3.12
CA GLU A 340 25.47 1.93 -3.69
C GLU A 340 25.37 1.97 -5.22
N GLY A 341 25.75 0.89 -5.92
CA GLY A 341 25.61 0.80 -7.38
C GLY A 341 24.17 1.02 -7.84
N LEU A 342 23.20 0.33 -7.24
CA LEU A 342 21.79 0.45 -7.60
C LEU A 342 21.24 1.85 -7.30
N ARG A 343 21.69 2.48 -6.21
CA ARG A 343 21.32 3.85 -5.88
C ARG A 343 21.82 4.83 -6.95
N ARG A 344 23.04 4.65 -7.45
CA ARG A 344 23.60 5.47 -8.53
C ARG A 344 22.82 5.28 -9.84
N ASP A 345 22.50 4.04 -10.20
CA ASP A 345 21.73 3.73 -11.41
C ASP A 345 20.34 4.38 -11.38
N ILE A 346 19.65 4.31 -10.23
CA ILE A 346 18.34 4.96 -10.04
C ILE A 346 18.47 6.48 -10.19
N LYS A 347 19.45 7.10 -9.50
CA LYS A 347 19.67 8.55 -9.63
C LYS A 347 19.94 8.92 -11.07
N TYR A 348 20.88 8.24 -11.72
CA TYR A 348 21.25 8.45 -13.12
C TYR A 348 20.03 8.41 -14.04
N HIS A 349 19.19 7.38 -13.91
CA HIS A 349 17.96 7.27 -14.69
C HIS A 349 16.97 8.43 -14.45
N LEU A 350 16.90 8.97 -13.23
CA LEU A 350 15.99 10.08 -12.89
C LEU A 350 16.48 11.46 -13.33
N CYS A 351 17.80 11.71 -13.31
CA CYS A 351 18.36 13.03 -13.58
C CYS A 351 19.00 13.20 -14.96
N LEU A 352 19.37 12.12 -15.66
CA LEU A 352 20.20 12.21 -16.87
C LEU A 352 19.62 13.15 -17.93
N ASP A 353 18.33 13.02 -18.23
CA ASP A 353 17.68 13.82 -19.27
C ASP A 353 17.65 15.30 -18.92
N LEU A 354 17.48 15.62 -17.63
CA LEU A 354 17.49 17.00 -17.12
C LEU A 354 18.90 17.59 -17.12
N VAL A 355 19.91 16.81 -16.71
CA VAL A 355 21.30 17.24 -16.73
C VAL A 355 21.77 17.48 -18.17
N ARG A 356 21.36 16.64 -19.13
CA ARG A 356 21.71 16.79 -20.56
C ARG A 356 21.11 18.03 -21.23
N GLN A 357 20.09 18.65 -20.65
CA GLN A 357 19.54 19.91 -21.17
C GLN A 357 20.53 21.07 -21.02
N VAL A 358 21.52 20.96 -20.12
CA VAL A 358 22.62 21.92 -20.06
C VAL A 358 23.54 21.67 -21.25
N PRO A 359 23.67 22.63 -22.19
CA PRO A 359 24.41 22.43 -23.43
C PRO A 359 25.89 22.09 -23.24
N LEU A 360 26.45 22.45 -22.09
CA LEU A 360 27.81 22.09 -21.71
C LEU A 360 27.93 20.59 -21.38
N PHE A 361 26.96 20.03 -20.66
CA PHE A 361 26.96 18.65 -20.18
C PHE A 361 26.65 17.65 -21.29
N GLN A 362 25.91 18.05 -22.33
CA GLN A 362 25.62 17.20 -23.49
C GLN A 362 26.88 16.65 -24.20
N HIS A 363 27.98 17.40 -24.13
CA HIS A 363 29.24 17.07 -24.80
C HIS A 363 30.24 16.34 -23.90
N MET A 364 29.85 16.02 -22.65
CA MET A 364 30.71 15.32 -21.68
C MET A 364 30.54 13.81 -21.77
N ASP A 365 31.58 13.08 -21.36
CA ASP A 365 31.56 11.62 -21.31
C ASP A 365 30.55 11.10 -20.26
N ASN A 366 30.00 9.90 -20.49
CA ASN A 366 29.02 9.30 -19.58
C ASN A 366 29.53 9.17 -18.14
N LEU A 367 30.83 8.91 -17.94
CA LEU A 367 31.46 8.87 -16.62
C LEU A 367 31.28 10.19 -15.84
N VAL A 368 31.42 11.33 -16.53
CA VAL A 368 31.26 12.65 -15.91
C VAL A 368 29.79 12.90 -15.59
N LEU A 369 28.89 12.52 -16.50
CA LEU A 369 27.44 12.63 -16.30
C LEU A 369 26.95 11.79 -15.12
N GLU A 370 27.45 10.56 -14.97
CA GLU A 370 27.17 9.69 -13.81
C GLU A 370 27.61 10.34 -12.51
N ASN A 371 28.80 10.95 -12.48
CA ASN A 371 29.32 11.67 -11.31
C ASN A 371 28.51 12.92 -10.97
N ILE A 372 28.04 13.66 -11.98
CA ILE A 372 27.12 14.80 -11.77
C ILE A 372 25.81 14.29 -11.18
N CYS A 373 25.22 13.26 -11.78
CA CYS A 373 23.94 12.71 -11.38
C CYS A 373 23.93 12.11 -9.97
N ASP A 374 25.04 11.51 -9.50
CA ASP A 374 25.12 11.01 -8.13
C ASP A 374 25.14 12.14 -7.07
N ARG A 375 25.63 13.33 -7.43
CA ARG A 375 25.76 14.49 -6.53
C ARG A 375 24.51 15.35 -6.45
N VAL A 376 23.59 15.17 -7.39
CA VAL A 376 22.31 15.87 -7.42
C VAL A 376 21.43 15.50 -6.22
N LYS A 377 20.77 16.50 -5.62
CA LYS A 377 19.83 16.36 -4.50
C LYS A 377 18.41 16.74 -4.92
N SER A 378 17.42 15.94 -4.51
CA SER A 378 15.99 16.26 -4.73
C SER A 378 15.57 17.40 -3.79
N LEU A 379 14.93 18.43 -4.35
CA LEU A 379 14.47 19.64 -3.65
C LEU A 379 13.00 19.91 -3.98
N ILE A 380 12.24 20.36 -2.98
CA ILE A 380 10.84 20.73 -3.13
C ILE A 380 10.64 22.14 -2.60
N PHE A 381 10.10 23.01 -3.45
CA PHE A 381 9.76 24.38 -3.11
C PHE A 381 8.24 24.58 -3.18
N THR A 382 7.70 25.28 -2.18
CA THR A 382 6.26 25.56 -2.10
C THR A 382 5.90 26.78 -2.92
N LYS A 383 4.63 26.91 -3.32
CA LYS A 383 4.15 28.09 -4.05
C LYS A 383 4.41 29.39 -3.29
N GLY A 384 4.91 30.40 -4.00
CA GLY A 384 5.18 31.75 -3.49
C GLY A 384 6.49 31.90 -2.71
N GLU A 385 7.34 30.87 -2.69
CA GLU A 385 8.68 30.95 -2.11
C GLU A 385 9.64 31.62 -3.08
N THR A 386 10.45 32.52 -2.54
CA THR A 386 11.58 33.13 -3.28
C THR A 386 12.80 32.25 -3.08
N ILE A 387 13.30 31.64 -4.14
CA ILE A 387 14.47 30.76 -4.10
C ILE A 387 15.73 31.61 -3.90
N ASN A 388 15.97 32.56 -4.80
CA ASN A 388 17.08 33.52 -4.74
C ASN A 388 16.58 34.87 -5.25
N ARG A 389 17.17 35.97 -4.78
CA ARG A 389 16.96 37.32 -5.32
C ARG A 389 18.10 37.71 -6.26
N GLU A 390 17.82 38.65 -7.16
CA GLU A 390 18.85 39.24 -8.01
C GLU A 390 19.97 39.83 -7.13
N GLY A 391 21.22 39.46 -7.43
CA GLY A 391 22.40 39.84 -6.64
C GLY A 391 22.78 38.88 -5.52
N ASP A 392 21.90 37.96 -5.08
CA ASP A 392 22.23 36.96 -4.06
C ASP A 392 23.30 35.98 -4.58
N PRO A 393 24.18 35.44 -3.72
CA PRO A 393 25.17 34.45 -4.15
C PRO A 393 24.47 33.17 -4.62
N VAL A 394 24.78 32.72 -5.84
CA VAL A 394 24.23 31.48 -6.40
C VAL A 394 24.88 30.28 -5.70
N GLN A 395 24.10 29.54 -4.92
CA GLN A 395 24.60 28.40 -4.16
C GLN A 395 24.49 27.06 -4.89
N ARG A 396 23.56 26.93 -5.83
CA ARG A 396 23.25 25.67 -6.50
C ARG A 396 22.70 25.91 -7.90
N MET A 397 23.00 24.99 -8.81
CA MET A 397 22.29 24.85 -10.08
C MET A 397 20.98 24.08 -9.82
N LEU A 398 19.88 24.52 -10.42
CA LEU A 398 18.57 23.89 -10.30
C LEU A 398 18.13 23.33 -11.65
N PHE A 399 17.69 22.08 -11.67
CA PHE A 399 17.08 21.42 -12.82
C PHE A 399 15.61 21.16 -12.52
N MET A 400 14.71 21.72 -13.33
CA MET A 400 13.28 21.69 -13.08
C MET A 400 12.67 20.35 -13.51
N VAL A 401 12.13 19.61 -12.55
CA VAL A 401 11.44 18.33 -12.80
C VAL A 401 9.95 18.60 -13.05
N ARG A 402 9.32 19.35 -12.13
CA ARG A 402 7.89 19.69 -12.17
C ARG A 402 7.64 21.06 -11.58
N GLY A 403 6.56 21.71 -12.04
CA GLY A 403 6.18 23.05 -11.60
C GLY A 403 6.88 24.15 -12.39
N HIS A 404 6.61 25.40 -12.00
CA HIS A 404 7.05 26.58 -12.73
C HIS A 404 7.63 27.64 -11.80
N LEU A 405 8.77 28.19 -12.19
CA LEU A 405 9.38 29.36 -11.56
C LEU A 405 9.18 30.58 -12.45
N GLN A 406 8.94 31.73 -11.83
CA GLN A 406 9.08 33.03 -12.44
C GLN A 406 10.49 33.56 -12.14
N SER A 407 11.27 33.81 -13.18
CA SER A 407 12.51 34.56 -13.12
C SER A 407 12.21 36.01 -13.49
N SER A 408 12.67 36.95 -12.66
CA SER A 408 12.44 38.38 -12.85
C SER A 408 13.74 39.17 -12.68
N GLN A 409 14.00 40.09 -13.59
CA GLN A 409 15.17 40.97 -13.58
C GLN A 409 14.71 42.42 -13.68
N VAL A 410 15.34 43.30 -12.88
CA VAL A 410 15.07 44.74 -12.94
C VAL A 410 16.03 45.40 -13.92
N LEU A 411 15.52 45.91 -15.04
CA LEU A 411 16.33 46.65 -16.01
C LEU A 411 16.63 48.07 -15.49
N ARG A 412 17.66 48.71 -16.07
CA ARG A 412 18.10 50.07 -15.70
C ARG A 412 16.99 51.13 -15.80
N ASP A 413 16.01 50.91 -16.66
CA ASP A 413 14.88 51.82 -16.87
C ASP A 413 13.72 51.60 -15.86
N GLY A 414 13.94 50.76 -14.84
CA GLY A 414 12.92 50.38 -13.85
C GLY A 414 11.91 49.33 -14.36
N VAL A 415 11.98 48.96 -15.64
CA VAL A 415 11.13 47.93 -16.26
C VAL A 415 11.56 46.55 -15.75
N LYS A 416 10.59 45.77 -15.25
CA LYS A 416 10.82 44.38 -14.83
C LYS A 416 10.64 43.45 -16.04
N SER A 417 11.70 42.76 -16.43
CA SER A 417 11.62 41.66 -17.39
C SER A 417 11.32 40.37 -16.64
N CYS A 418 10.32 39.59 -17.08
CA CYS A 418 10.02 38.31 -16.46
C CYS A 418 10.03 37.19 -17.50
N CYS A 419 10.56 36.03 -17.12
CA CYS A 419 10.47 34.81 -17.90
C CYS A 419 10.03 33.65 -17.00
N MET A 420 9.43 32.65 -17.62
CA MET A 420 8.93 31.45 -16.95
C MET A 420 9.89 30.29 -17.21
N LEU A 421 10.32 29.61 -16.15
CA LEU A 421 11.12 28.40 -16.21
C LEU A 421 10.21 27.23 -15.84
N GLY A 422 10.03 26.29 -16.78
CA GLY A 422 9.20 25.10 -16.59
C GLY A 422 10.03 23.83 -16.51
N PRO A 423 9.37 22.66 -16.57
CA PRO A 423 10.03 21.36 -16.63
C PRO A 423 11.01 21.30 -17.80
N GLY A 424 12.22 20.85 -17.51
CA GLY A 424 13.30 20.77 -18.49
C GLY A 424 14.08 22.08 -18.73
N ASN A 425 13.77 23.13 -17.98
CA ASN A 425 14.66 24.29 -17.86
C ASN A 425 15.58 24.14 -16.64
N PHE A 426 16.67 24.90 -16.65
CA PHE A 426 17.60 24.98 -15.52
C PHE A 426 17.90 26.44 -15.15
N SER A 427 18.47 26.64 -13.96
CA SER A 427 18.94 27.93 -13.45
C SER A 427 20.23 27.76 -12.66
N GLY A 428 21.00 28.83 -12.45
CA GLY A 428 22.27 28.82 -11.72
C GLY A 428 23.50 28.52 -12.58
N ASP A 429 23.38 28.65 -13.91
CA ASP A 429 24.47 28.40 -14.86
C ASP A 429 25.64 29.38 -14.73
N GLU A 430 25.46 30.47 -13.97
CA GLU A 430 26.55 31.33 -13.53
C GLU A 430 27.67 30.54 -12.82
N LEU A 431 27.33 29.45 -12.12
CA LEU A 431 28.28 28.56 -11.45
C LEU A 431 29.25 27.87 -12.43
N LEU A 432 28.80 27.58 -13.65
CA LEU A 432 29.66 26.99 -14.68
C LEU A 432 30.75 27.98 -15.09
N SER A 433 30.36 29.23 -15.34
CA SER A 433 31.32 30.29 -15.68
C SER A 433 32.28 30.61 -14.54
N TRP A 434 31.79 30.56 -13.29
CA TRP A 434 32.59 30.76 -12.09
C TRP A 434 33.68 29.70 -11.93
N CYS A 435 33.35 28.42 -12.10
CA CYS A 435 34.31 27.33 -11.96
C CYS A 435 35.41 27.34 -13.04
N LEU A 436 35.05 27.79 -14.25
CA LEU A 436 35.97 27.82 -15.40
C LEU A 436 36.87 29.06 -15.42
N ARG A 437 36.53 30.13 -14.68
CA ARG A 437 37.29 31.39 -14.64
C ARG A 437 38.73 31.21 -14.13
N ARG A 438 39.68 31.96 -14.69
CA ARG A 438 41.09 32.04 -14.25
C ARG A 438 41.56 33.51 -14.12
N PRO A 439 42.25 33.92 -13.03
CA PRO A 439 42.44 33.18 -11.78
C PRO A 439 41.09 32.89 -11.11
N PHE A 440 41.02 31.75 -10.41
CA PHE A 440 39.82 31.36 -9.70
C PHE A 440 39.55 32.30 -8.53
N VAL A 441 38.29 32.72 -8.37
CA VAL A 441 37.85 33.60 -7.27
C VAL A 441 36.87 32.80 -6.43
N GLU A 442 37.17 32.60 -5.14
CA GLU A 442 36.36 31.74 -4.27
C GLU A 442 34.97 32.29 -3.97
N ARG A 443 34.76 33.61 -4.17
CA ARG A 443 33.44 34.24 -4.01
C ARG A 443 32.46 33.73 -5.06
N LEU A 444 31.30 33.25 -4.61
CA LEU A 444 30.19 32.81 -5.47
C LEU A 444 29.69 33.94 -6.40
N PRO A 445 29.26 33.60 -7.62
CA PRO A 445 28.71 34.57 -8.55
C PRO A 445 27.35 35.10 -8.04
N PRO A 446 27.02 36.38 -8.30
CA PRO A 446 25.70 36.92 -8.00
C PRO A 446 24.64 36.37 -8.97
N SER A 447 23.43 36.14 -8.47
CA SER A 447 22.28 35.68 -9.26
C SER A 447 21.85 36.76 -10.25
N SER A 448 21.67 36.38 -11.52
CA SER A 448 21.23 37.28 -12.59
C SER A 448 19.77 37.72 -12.48
N SER A 449 18.97 36.99 -11.71
CA SER A 449 17.52 37.23 -11.58
C SER A 449 16.98 36.78 -10.23
N THR A 450 15.79 37.30 -9.90
CA THR A 450 14.98 36.87 -8.76
C THR A 450 14.08 35.72 -9.18
N LEU A 451 14.19 34.59 -8.50
CA LEU A 451 13.44 33.36 -8.77
C LEU A 451 12.33 33.17 -7.73
N VAL A 452 11.07 33.09 -8.18
CA VAL A 452 9.89 32.87 -7.34
C VAL A 452 9.09 31.69 -7.86
N THR A 453 8.63 30.81 -6.98
CA THR A 453 7.80 29.66 -7.36
C THR A 453 6.34 30.09 -7.57
N LEU A 454 5.75 29.71 -8.72
CA LEU A 454 4.32 29.94 -8.97
C LEU A 454 3.45 28.79 -8.45
N GLU A 455 4.02 27.59 -8.40
CA GLU A 455 3.39 26.34 -8.00
C GLU A 455 4.35 25.54 -7.12
N THR A 456 3.87 24.45 -6.52
CA THR A 456 4.76 23.47 -5.87
C THR A 456 5.72 22.92 -6.90
N THR A 457 7.00 23.23 -6.74
CA THR A 457 8.05 22.97 -7.71
C THR A 457 8.98 21.90 -7.17
N GLU A 458 9.16 20.82 -7.94
CA GLU A 458 10.13 19.77 -7.68
C GLU A 458 11.34 20.01 -8.60
N ALA A 459 12.52 20.08 -8.01
CA ALA A 459 13.74 20.35 -8.74
C ALA A 459 14.89 19.53 -8.18
N PHE A 460 15.83 19.21 -9.07
CA PHE A 460 17.11 18.64 -8.70
C PHE A 460 18.12 19.77 -8.50
N GLY A 461 18.85 19.76 -7.38
CA GLY A 461 19.87 20.75 -7.05
C GLY A 461 21.27 20.17 -7.08
N LEU A 462 22.18 20.83 -7.78
CA LEU A 462 23.62 20.54 -7.76
C LEU A 462 24.35 21.70 -7.07
N GLU A 463 24.93 21.44 -5.90
CA GLU A 463 25.56 22.49 -5.08
C GLU A 463 26.83 23.04 -5.75
N ALA A 464 27.18 24.29 -5.46
CA ALA A 464 28.35 24.97 -6.05
C ALA A 464 29.66 24.19 -5.80
N ASP A 465 29.82 23.60 -4.62
CA ASP A 465 30.99 22.78 -4.29
C ASP A 465 31.06 21.50 -5.14
N ASP A 466 29.92 20.90 -5.48
CA ASP A 466 29.85 19.73 -6.35
C ASP A 466 30.17 20.10 -7.81
N VAL A 467 29.72 21.27 -8.28
CA VAL A 467 30.11 21.81 -9.61
C VAL A 467 31.62 22.08 -9.65
N LYS A 468 32.17 22.69 -8.59
CA LYS A 468 33.61 22.93 -8.44
C LYS A 468 34.39 21.62 -8.46
N TYR A 469 33.94 20.60 -7.73
CA TYR A 469 34.56 19.29 -7.74
C TYR A 469 34.59 18.68 -9.14
N VAL A 470 33.45 18.66 -9.84
CA VAL A 470 33.35 18.07 -11.19
C VAL A 470 34.27 18.81 -12.18
N THR A 471 34.27 20.14 -12.15
CA THR A 471 35.09 20.96 -13.05
C THR A 471 36.59 20.85 -12.79
N GLN A 472 36.99 20.64 -11.52
CA GLN A 472 38.40 20.46 -11.15
C GLN A 472 38.88 19.02 -11.39
N HIS A 473 38.07 18.02 -11.00
CA HIS A 473 38.44 16.61 -11.09
C HIS A 473 38.44 16.11 -12.54
N PHE A 474 37.44 16.50 -13.33
CA PHE A 474 37.31 16.13 -14.74
C PHE A 474 37.81 17.26 -15.66
N ARG A 475 38.94 17.89 -15.31
CA ARG A 475 39.50 19.02 -16.08
C ARG A 475 39.78 18.65 -17.54
N TYR A 476 40.16 17.39 -17.81
CA TYR A 476 40.41 16.90 -19.18
C TYR A 476 39.19 17.04 -20.10
N THR A 477 37.97 16.93 -19.57
CA THR A 477 36.73 17.07 -20.34
C THR A 477 36.57 18.48 -20.90
N PHE A 478 37.07 19.49 -20.20
CA PHE A 478 36.99 20.89 -20.63
C PHE A 478 38.06 21.28 -21.65
N VAL A 479 39.08 20.44 -21.86
CA VAL A 479 40.06 20.57 -22.94
C VAL A 479 39.41 20.32 -24.31
N ASN A 480 38.34 19.52 -24.36
CA ASN A 480 37.64 19.21 -25.61
C ASN A 480 37.09 20.50 -26.25
N GLU A 481 37.49 20.75 -27.50
CA GLU A 481 37.07 21.92 -28.30
C GLU A 481 35.54 22.09 -28.37
N LYS A 482 34.77 21.00 -28.41
CA LYS A 482 33.30 21.07 -28.41
C LYS A 482 32.76 21.64 -27.10
N VAL A 483 33.29 21.16 -25.97
CA VAL A 483 32.93 21.63 -24.63
C VAL A 483 33.38 23.09 -24.44
N LYS A 484 34.60 23.43 -24.86
CA LYS A 484 35.15 24.79 -24.81
C LYS A 484 34.33 25.80 -25.63
N ARG A 485 33.91 25.42 -26.85
CA ARG A 485 33.02 26.24 -27.69
C ARG A 485 31.65 26.42 -27.05
N SER A 486 31.06 25.36 -26.50
CA SER A 486 29.78 25.43 -25.79
C SER A 486 29.89 26.34 -24.55
N ALA A 487 30.94 26.17 -23.74
CA ALA A 487 31.22 27.01 -22.58
C ALA A 487 31.33 28.50 -22.94
N ARG A 488 32.08 28.83 -24.01
CA ARG A 488 32.20 30.20 -24.52
C ARG A 488 30.87 30.74 -25.06
N TYR A 489 30.12 29.94 -25.82
CA TYR A 489 28.86 30.37 -26.42
C TYR A 489 27.77 30.65 -25.39
N TYR A 490 27.70 29.86 -24.31
CA TYR A 490 26.72 30.02 -23.24
C TYR A 490 27.18 30.92 -22.09
N SER A 491 28.47 31.27 -22.03
CA SER A 491 29.00 32.19 -21.01
C SER A 491 28.37 33.59 -21.10
N PRO A 492 27.81 34.12 -20.00
CA PRO A 492 27.25 35.48 -19.97
C PRO A 492 28.28 36.56 -20.33
N GLY A 493 29.54 36.37 -19.94
CA GLY A 493 30.64 37.30 -20.22
C GLY A 493 30.94 37.41 -21.72
N TRP A 494 31.11 36.26 -22.39
CA TRP A 494 31.34 36.21 -23.84
C TRP A 494 30.14 36.70 -24.65
N ARG A 495 28.91 36.38 -24.22
CA ARG A 495 27.69 36.90 -24.87
C ARG A 495 27.58 38.41 -24.74
N THR A 496 27.85 38.96 -23.56
CA THR A 496 27.85 40.41 -23.33
C THR A 496 28.92 41.09 -24.18
N TRP A 497 30.13 40.53 -24.20
CA TRP A 497 31.21 41.05 -25.05
C TRP A 497 30.87 40.99 -26.54
N ALA A 498 30.33 39.87 -27.03
CA ALA A 498 29.91 39.72 -28.42
C ALA A 498 28.80 40.72 -28.77
N ALA A 499 27.79 40.89 -27.90
CA ALA A 499 26.73 41.87 -28.10
C ALA A 499 27.28 43.30 -28.17
N VAL A 500 28.17 43.68 -27.25
CA VAL A 500 28.84 44.99 -27.26
C VAL A 500 29.69 45.16 -28.52
N ALA A 501 30.47 44.15 -28.91
CA ALA A 501 31.31 44.20 -30.10
C ALA A 501 30.49 44.35 -31.40
N ILE A 502 29.40 43.59 -31.54
CA ILE A 502 28.46 43.69 -32.67
C ILE A 502 27.81 45.07 -32.69
N GLN A 503 27.32 45.56 -31.54
CA GLN A 503 26.73 46.90 -31.43
C GLN A 503 27.73 48.00 -31.82
N LEU A 504 28.98 47.89 -31.38
CA LEU A 504 30.04 48.83 -31.74
C LEU A 504 30.38 48.77 -33.24
N ALA A 505 30.48 47.56 -33.81
CA ALA A 505 30.73 47.37 -35.24
C ALA A 505 29.59 47.95 -36.10
N TRP A 506 28.33 47.70 -35.72
CA TRP A 506 27.15 48.25 -36.37
C TRP A 506 27.11 49.77 -36.31
N ARG A 507 27.42 50.37 -35.15
CA ARG A 507 27.50 51.83 -35.01
C ARG A 507 28.60 52.42 -35.88
N ARG A 508 29.77 51.79 -35.95
CA ARG A 508 30.87 52.21 -36.86
C ARG A 508 30.47 52.12 -38.33
N TYR A 509 29.79 51.05 -38.72
CA TYR A 509 29.26 50.90 -40.08
C TYR A 509 28.24 51.99 -40.43
N ARG A 510 27.26 52.23 -39.54
CA ARG A 510 26.26 53.30 -39.72
C ARG A 510 26.90 54.68 -39.82
N HIS A 511 27.91 54.97 -39.00
CA HIS A 511 28.66 56.23 -39.05
C HIS A 511 29.43 56.39 -40.38
N ARG A 512 30.05 55.32 -40.89
CA ARG A 512 30.71 55.33 -42.20
C ARG A 512 29.70 55.60 -43.32
N LEU A 513 28.55 54.92 -43.31
CA LEU A 513 27.46 55.15 -44.26
C LEU A 513 26.99 56.61 -44.27
N THR A 514 26.79 57.22 -43.10
CA THR A 514 26.40 58.63 -43.00
C THR A 514 27.47 59.59 -43.51
N LEU A 515 28.76 59.29 -43.29
CA LEU A 515 29.85 60.11 -43.83
C LEU A 515 29.98 59.97 -45.35
N THR A 516 29.79 58.77 -45.89
CA THR A 516 29.79 58.56 -47.34
C THR A 516 28.58 59.22 -48.02
N SER A 517 27.39 59.22 -47.41
CA SER A 517 26.23 59.95 -47.94
C SER A 517 26.39 61.48 -47.85
N LEU A 518 27.19 61.99 -46.91
CA LEU A 518 27.51 63.42 -46.78
C LEU A 518 28.68 63.87 -47.67
N SER A 519 29.39 62.95 -48.33
CA SER A 519 30.53 63.30 -49.20
C SER A 519 30.15 63.94 -50.55
N PHE A 520 28.85 64.00 -50.89
CA PHE A 520 28.36 64.67 -52.09
C PHE A 520 27.86 66.12 -51.90
N ILE A 521 27.69 66.59 -50.66
CA ILE A 521 27.28 67.97 -50.39
C ILE A 521 28.09 68.47 -49.19
N ARG A 522 28.98 69.43 -49.42
CA ARG A 522 29.70 70.14 -48.34
C ARG A 522 28.79 71.24 -47.77
N PRO A 523 28.24 71.15 -46.55
CA PRO A 523 27.51 72.26 -45.97
C PRO A 523 28.45 73.08 -45.09
N ARG A 524 28.43 74.41 -45.29
CA ARG A 524 28.91 75.39 -44.32
C ARG A 524 27.91 75.46 -43.17
N ARG A 525 28.35 75.14 -41.95
CA ARG A 525 27.70 75.22 -40.60
C ARG A 525 26.98 73.95 -40.10
N PRO A 526 27.17 73.57 -38.82
CA PRO A 526 26.56 72.37 -38.24
C PRO A 526 25.15 72.65 -37.70
N LEU A 527 24.17 71.84 -38.13
CA LEU A 527 22.84 71.77 -37.54
C LEU A 527 22.89 70.97 -36.23
N SER A 528 22.53 71.63 -35.14
CA SER A 528 22.53 71.13 -33.77
C SER A 528 21.34 70.21 -33.48
N ARG A 529 21.47 68.93 -33.81
CA ARG A 529 20.88 67.82 -33.04
C ARG A 529 21.53 66.49 -33.42
N CYS A 530 22.76 66.25 -32.95
CA CYS A 530 23.37 64.91 -32.93
C CYS A 530 24.36 64.85 -31.76
N SER A 531 24.37 63.72 -31.05
CA SER A 531 25.34 63.41 -30.00
C SER A 531 26.73 63.87 -30.41
N SER A 532 27.40 64.63 -29.55
CA SER A 532 28.73 65.12 -29.89
C SER A 532 29.64 63.90 -30.15
N LEU A 533 30.54 64.01 -31.13
CA LEU A 533 31.51 62.96 -31.45
C LEU A 533 32.32 62.52 -30.20
N GLY A 534 32.44 63.42 -29.21
CA GLY A 534 32.99 63.17 -27.89
C GLY A 534 32.11 62.27 -27.01
N GLU A 535 30.79 62.50 -26.92
CA GLU A 535 29.87 61.65 -26.16
C GLU A 535 29.79 60.23 -26.70
N ASP A 536 29.78 60.06 -28.02
CA ASP A 536 29.80 58.72 -28.62
C ASP A 536 31.15 58.04 -28.39
N ARG A 537 32.27 58.76 -28.44
CA ARG A 537 33.58 58.21 -28.03
C ARG A 537 33.58 57.81 -26.56
N ILE A 538 33.04 58.63 -25.66
CA ILE A 538 32.94 58.33 -24.24
C ILE A 538 32.08 57.09 -24.03
N ARG A 539 30.91 56.97 -24.67
CA ARG A 539 30.08 55.76 -24.63
C ARG A 539 30.79 54.52 -25.19
N ILE A 540 31.60 54.69 -26.24
CA ILE A 540 32.43 53.61 -26.81
C ILE A 540 33.51 53.18 -25.81
N TYR A 541 34.23 54.12 -25.20
CA TYR A 541 35.24 53.82 -24.17
C TYR A 541 34.60 53.19 -22.93
N THR A 542 33.46 53.70 -22.47
CA THR A 542 32.69 53.11 -21.38
C THR A 542 32.25 51.68 -21.72
N ALA A 543 31.72 51.43 -22.92
CA ALA A 543 31.34 50.07 -23.35
C ALA A 543 32.53 49.11 -23.46
N LEU A 544 33.70 49.62 -23.88
CA LEU A 544 34.93 48.85 -23.97
C LEU A 544 35.51 48.51 -22.58
N LEU A 545 35.36 49.42 -21.62
CA LEU A 545 35.80 49.24 -20.23
C LEU A 545 34.84 48.39 -19.40
N THR A 546 33.53 48.46 -19.67
CA THR A 546 32.51 47.67 -18.94
C THR A 546 32.34 46.26 -19.48
N SER A 547 32.82 45.98 -20.69
CA SER A 547 32.85 44.63 -21.27
C SER A 547 34.22 44.36 -21.92
N PRO A 548 35.28 44.17 -21.11
CA PRO A 548 36.57 43.73 -21.64
C PRO A 548 36.40 42.37 -22.33
N LYS A 549 37.17 42.14 -23.40
CA LYS A 549 37.23 40.81 -24.04
C LYS A 549 37.60 39.81 -22.95
N PRO A 550 36.77 38.79 -22.66
CA PRO A 550 37.14 37.77 -21.70
C PRO A 550 38.45 37.12 -22.16
N ASN A 551 39.34 36.78 -21.23
CA ASN A 551 40.64 36.25 -21.59
C ASN A 551 40.46 34.97 -22.41
N GLN A 552 41.15 34.85 -23.55
CA GLN A 552 41.11 33.61 -24.34
C GLN A 552 41.67 32.45 -23.50
N ASP A 553 42.66 32.78 -22.67
CA ASP A 553 43.35 31.93 -21.71
C ASP A 553 42.47 31.46 -20.55
N ASP A 554 41.27 32.05 -20.33
CA ASP A 554 40.32 31.55 -19.32
C ASP A 554 39.89 30.11 -19.59
N PHE A 555 40.06 29.65 -20.84
CA PHE A 555 39.74 28.28 -21.28
C PHE A 555 40.95 27.60 -21.95
N ASP A 556 42.16 28.14 -21.83
CA ASP A 556 43.38 27.44 -22.22
C ASP A 556 43.81 26.61 -21.00
N PHE A 557 43.52 25.32 -21.09
CA PHE A 557 43.57 24.39 -19.96
C PHE A 557 44.92 23.74 -19.77
#